data_AF-A0A920VZS5-F1
#
_entry.id   AF-A0A920VZS5-F1
#
_cell.length_a   1.000
_cell.length_b   1.000
_cell.length_c   1.000
_cell.angle_alpha   90.00
_cell.angle_beta   90.00
_cell.angle_gamma   90.00
#
_symmetry.space_group_name_H-M   'P 1'
#
loop_
_entity.id
_entity.type
_entity.pdbx_description
1 polymer ?
#
loop_
_entity_poly.entity_id
_entity_poly.type
_entity_poly.pdbx_seq_one_letter_code
_entity_poly.pdbx_strand_id
1 'polypeptide(L)'
;MKEIVTYLKELENSLGRDRSQPKFSDRTIDIDILIYGRETGEDCGLSLPRAEILENAFVLKPLSELHPDMHLPDSDRTYLKFWELFDRDSQKIWPTDINF
;
A
#
# COMPACT_ATOMS: atom_id res chain seq x y z
N MET A 1 2.21 -12.84 10.74
CA MET A 1 2.86 -11.65 10.15
C MET A 1 4.34 -11.85 9.82
N LYS A 2 5.18 -12.22 10.79
CA LYS A 2 6.64 -12.36 10.61
C LYS A 2 7.07 -13.15 9.37
N GLU A 3 6.46 -14.31 9.12
CA GLU A 3 6.79 -15.15 7.97
C GLU A 3 6.52 -14.45 6.63
N ILE A 4 5.40 -13.76 6.52
CA ILE A 4 5.02 -13.00 5.31
C ILE A 4 6.01 -11.85 5.09
N VAL A 5 6.33 -11.10 6.14
CA VAL A 5 7.31 -9.99 6.05
C VAL A 5 8.68 -10.50 5.59
N THR A 6 9.13 -11.65 6.11
CA THR A 6 10.38 -12.27 5.65
C THR A 6 10.29 -12.68 4.19
N TYR A 7 9.21 -13.36 3.80
CA TYR A 7 9.00 -13.81 2.43
C TYR A 7 8.99 -12.66 1.42
N LEU A 8 8.28 -11.55 1.70
CA LEU A 8 8.24 -10.39 0.82
C LEU A 8 9.64 -9.78 0.63
N LYS A 9 10.42 -9.67 1.70
CA LYS A 9 11.81 -9.17 1.63
C LYS A 9 12.69 -10.08 0.77
N GLU A 10 12.52 -11.40 0.89
CA GLU A 10 13.25 -12.38 0.08
C GLU A 10 12.84 -12.31 -1.40
N LEU A 11 11.54 -12.14 -1.69
CA LEU A 11 11.01 -11.97 -3.04
C LEU A 11 11.61 -10.72 -3.70
N GLU A 12 11.60 -9.57 -3.03
CA GLU A 12 12.22 -8.35 -3.54
C GLU A 12 13.73 -8.53 -3.80
N ASN A 13 14.45 -9.21 -2.90
CA ASN A 13 15.86 -9.52 -3.11
C ASN A 13 16.06 -10.41 -4.36
N SER A 14 15.21 -11.42 -4.55
CA SER A 14 15.27 -12.31 -5.72
C SER A 14 14.99 -11.61 -7.05
N LEU A 15 14.23 -10.50 -7.01
CA LEU A 15 13.92 -9.64 -8.15
C LEU A 15 14.96 -8.52 -8.36
N GLY A 16 16.11 -8.60 -7.68
CA GLY A 16 17.26 -7.74 -7.92
C GLY A 16 17.31 -6.46 -7.09
N ARG A 17 16.68 -6.43 -5.90
CA ARG A 17 16.78 -5.27 -4.99
C ARG A 17 18.23 -5.04 -4.54
N ASP A 18 18.85 -3.95 -5.03
CA ASP A 18 20.18 -3.51 -4.62
C ASP A 18 20.11 -2.71 -3.31
N ARG A 19 20.60 -3.31 -2.21
CA ARG A 19 20.62 -2.70 -0.87
C ARG A 19 21.78 -1.74 -0.65
N SER A 20 22.70 -1.62 -1.61
CA SER A 20 23.80 -0.64 -1.54
C SER A 20 23.37 0.77 -1.92
N GLN A 21 22.22 0.90 -2.59
CA GLN A 21 21.69 2.20 -3.01
C GLN A 21 21.16 3.02 -1.84
N PRO A 22 21.16 4.37 -1.95
CA PRO A 22 20.56 5.25 -0.96
C PRO A 22 19.08 4.92 -0.70
N LYS A 23 18.59 5.29 0.48
CA LYS A 23 17.16 5.24 0.80
C LYS A 23 16.39 6.09 -0.22
N PHE A 24 15.28 5.56 -0.75
CA PHE A 24 14.46 6.16 -1.82
C PHE A 24 15.07 6.14 -3.23
N SER A 25 16.04 5.26 -3.47
CA SER A 25 16.45 4.90 -4.83
C SER A 25 15.37 4.12 -5.58
N ASP A 26 15.49 4.16 -6.90
CA ASP A 26 14.71 3.33 -7.81
C ASP A 26 14.89 1.86 -7.45
N ARG A 27 13.79 1.10 -7.51
CA ARG A 27 13.76 -0.33 -7.21
C ARG A 27 12.90 -1.03 -8.24
N THR A 28 13.29 -2.26 -8.59
CA THR A 28 12.56 -3.11 -9.53
C THR A 28 11.12 -3.33 -9.09
N ILE A 29 10.93 -3.61 -7.80
CA ILE A 29 9.63 -3.79 -7.17
C ILE A 29 9.71 -3.40 -5.69
N ASP A 30 8.57 -2.98 -5.15
CA ASP A 30 8.33 -2.77 -3.72
C ASP A 30 6.99 -3.39 -3.38
N ILE A 31 6.94 -4.19 -2.32
CA ILE A 31 5.70 -4.87 -1.92
C ILE A 31 5.39 -4.53 -0.46
N ASP A 32 4.37 -3.71 -0.27
CA ASP A 32 3.90 -3.28 1.05
C ASP A 32 2.65 -4.05 1.50
N ILE A 33 2.63 -4.39 2.79
CA ILE A 33 1.41 -4.89 3.45
C ILE A 33 0.63 -3.67 3.96
N LEU A 34 -0.48 -3.35 3.30
CA LEU A 34 -1.34 -2.23 3.68
C LEU A 34 -2.31 -2.57 4.81
N ILE A 35 -2.89 -3.78 4.74
CA ILE A 35 -3.86 -4.33 5.69
C ILE A 35 -3.59 -5.83 5.87
N TYR A 36 -3.97 -6.40 7.01
CA TYR A 36 -3.89 -7.83 7.24
C TYR A 36 -5.04 -8.30 8.13
N GLY A 37 -6.05 -8.92 7.52
CA GLY A 37 -7.26 -9.34 8.24
C GLY A 37 -7.93 -8.17 8.96
N ARG A 38 -8.00 -8.26 10.29
CA ARG A 38 -8.52 -7.20 11.18
C ARG A 38 -7.45 -6.66 12.14
N GLU A 39 -6.18 -6.95 11.87
CA GLU A 39 -5.08 -6.51 12.75
C GLU A 39 -4.97 -4.99 12.74
N THR A 40 -4.79 -4.41 13.93
CA THR A 40 -4.54 -2.99 14.15
C THR A 40 -3.38 -2.79 15.12
N GLY A 41 -2.65 -1.69 14.97
CA GLY A 41 -1.48 -1.37 15.79
C GLY A 41 -0.16 -1.83 15.15
N GLU A 42 0.88 -1.98 15.96
CA GLU A 42 2.22 -2.34 15.48
C GLU A 42 2.49 -3.84 15.62
N ASP A 43 2.76 -4.51 14.51
CA ASP A 43 3.20 -5.90 14.48
C ASP A 43 4.38 -6.06 13.50
N CYS A 44 5.44 -6.74 13.94
CA CYS A 44 6.65 -6.98 13.14
C CYS A 44 7.29 -5.72 12.53
N GLY A 45 7.15 -4.56 13.19
CA GLY A 45 7.63 -3.27 12.71
C GLY A 45 6.76 -2.63 11.62
N LEU A 46 5.54 -3.14 11.42
CA LEU A 46 4.52 -2.57 10.56
C LEU A 46 3.40 -2.01 11.42
N SER A 47 3.08 -0.72 11.24
CA SER A 47 1.84 -0.15 11.74
C SER A 47 0.70 -0.49 10.77
N LEU A 48 -0.36 -1.14 11.26
CA LEU A 48 -1.52 -1.54 10.46
C LEU A 48 -2.81 -0.91 11.01
N PRO A 49 -3.77 -0.53 10.15
CA PRO A 49 -3.62 -0.35 8.70
C PRO A 49 -2.56 0.73 8.38
N ARG A 50 -1.91 0.62 7.22
CA ARG A 50 -0.91 1.60 6.78
C ARG A 50 -1.53 2.97 6.57
N ALA A 51 -0.93 4.01 7.17
CA ALA A 51 -1.37 5.40 7.01
C ALA A 51 -1.32 5.83 5.53
N GLU A 52 -0.39 5.25 4.76
CA GLU A 52 -0.22 5.46 3.33
C GLU A 52 -1.49 5.19 2.52
N ILE A 53 -2.43 4.37 3.03
CA ILE A 53 -3.73 4.15 2.39
C ILE A 53 -4.49 5.47 2.23
N LEU A 54 -4.44 6.36 3.23
CA LEU A 54 -5.18 7.62 3.22
C LEU A 54 -4.33 8.82 2.75
N GLU A 55 -3.01 8.66 2.73
CA GLU A 55 -2.07 9.72 2.35
C GLU A 55 -1.73 9.70 0.85
N ASN A 56 -1.73 8.53 0.21
CA ASN A 56 -1.23 8.37 -1.15
C ASN A 56 -2.34 8.06 -2.15
N ALA A 57 -2.49 8.92 -3.16
CA ALA A 57 -3.52 8.77 -4.19
C ALA A 57 -3.32 7.47 -5.01
N PHE A 58 -2.06 7.10 -5.26
CA PHE A 58 -1.71 5.86 -5.98
C PHE A 58 -1.99 4.58 -5.17
N VAL A 59 -2.31 4.70 -3.89
CA VAL A 59 -2.77 3.58 -3.04
C VAL A 59 -4.29 3.62 -2.92
N LEU A 60 -4.85 4.76 -2.52
CA LEU A 60 -6.27 4.90 -2.24
C LEU A 60 -7.15 4.68 -3.47
N LYS A 61 -6.78 5.27 -4.62
CA LYS A 61 -7.58 5.16 -5.84
C LYS A 61 -7.72 3.69 -6.28
N PRO A 62 -6.64 2.91 -6.47
CA PRO A 62 -6.77 1.49 -6.81
C PRO A 62 -7.59 0.70 -5.79
N LEU A 63 -7.42 0.95 -4.49
CA LEU A 63 -8.22 0.29 -3.45
C LEU A 63 -9.71 0.62 -3.57
N SER A 64 -10.06 1.88 -3.86
CA SER A 64 -11.45 2.29 -4.10
C SER A 64 -12.06 1.67 -5.35
N GLU A 65 -11.25 1.34 -6.36
CA GLU A 65 -11.71 0.71 -7.60
C GLU A 65 -11.90 -0.81 -7.42
N LEU A 66 -11.00 -1.46 -6.69
CA LEU A 66 -11.03 -2.91 -6.47
C LEU A 66 -12.00 -3.33 -5.35
N HIS A 67 -12.07 -2.53 -4.28
CA HIS A 67 -12.85 -2.84 -3.07
C HIS A 67 -13.62 -1.61 -2.55
N PRO A 68 -14.55 -1.03 -3.35
CA PRO A 68 -15.20 0.25 -3.04
C PRO A 68 -15.93 0.27 -1.69
N ASP A 69 -16.52 -0.87 -1.27
CA ASP A 69 -17.36 -0.99 -0.07
C ASP A 69 -16.58 -1.46 1.17
N MET A 70 -15.28 -1.74 1.03
CA MET A 70 -14.45 -2.16 2.16
C MET A 70 -14.20 -0.97 3.09
N HIS A 71 -14.37 -1.20 4.38
CA HIS A 71 -14.10 -0.23 5.44
C HIS A 71 -12.68 -0.42 5.95
N LEU A 72 -11.99 0.68 6.25
CA LEU A 72 -10.78 0.60 7.07
C LEU A 72 -11.14 0.09 8.47
N PRO A 73 -10.25 -0.69 9.12
CA PRO A 73 -10.38 -0.97 10.55
C PRO A 73 -10.66 0.32 11.32
N ASP A 74 -11.64 0.27 12.21
CA ASP A 74 -12.06 1.39 13.08
C ASP A 74 -12.58 2.65 12.33
N SER A 75 -13.03 2.50 11.08
CA SER A 75 -13.70 3.58 10.33
C SER A 75 -15.05 3.15 9.78
N ASP A 76 -16.05 4.03 9.90
CA ASP A 76 -17.36 3.88 9.24
C ASP A 76 -17.36 4.31 7.77
N ARG A 77 -16.20 4.68 7.23
CA ARG A 77 -16.06 5.09 5.83
C ARG A 77 -15.45 3.98 4.99
N THR A 78 -15.99 3.82 3.80
CA THR A 78 -15.45 2.92 2.78
C THR A 78 -14.29 3.55 2.02
N TYR A 79 -13.48 2.74 1.33
CA TYR A 79 -12.44 3.27 0.44
C TYR A 79 -13.00 4.21 -0.63
N LEU A 80 -14.17 3.91 -1.20
CA LEU A 80 -14.83 4.83 -2.13
C LEU A 80 -15.09 6.17 -1.46
N LYS A 81 -15.59 6.17 -0.22
CA LYS A 81 -15.87 7.44 0.47
C LYS A 81 -14.61 8.23 0.80
N PHE A 82 -13.52 7.55 1.15
CA PHE A 82 -12.23 8.21 1.33
C PHE A 82 -11.73 8.82 0.02
N TRP A 83 -11.82 8.09 -1.08
CA TRP A 83 -11.39 8.58 -2.40
C TRP A 83 -12.24 9.76 -2.91
N GLU A 84 -13.54 9.78 -2.63
CA GLU A 84 -14.40 10.93 -2.92
C GLU A 84 -13.97 12.21 -2.20
N LEU A 85 -13.45 12.08 -0.98
CA LEU A 85 -13.03 13.19 -0.13
C LEU A 85 -11.54 13.55 -0.31
N PHE A 86 -10.78 12.74 -1.03
CA PHE A 86 -9.36 12.95 -1.25
C PHE A 86 -9.12 14.16 -2.15
N ASP A 87 -8.15 15.00 -1.81
CA ASP A 87 -7.74 16.13 -2.66
C ASP A 87 -6.98 15.62 -3.90
N ARG A 88 -7.70 15.50 -5.01
CA ARG A 88 -7.19 14.95 -6.27
C ARG A 88 -6.16 15.86 -6.94
N ASP A 89 -6.16 17.15 -6.61
CA ASP A 89 -5.21 18.10 -7.18
C ASP A 89 -3.86 18.05 -6.44
N SER A 90 -3.83 17.50 -5.22
CA SER A 90 -2.60 17.33 -4.43
C SER A 90 -1.62 16.32 -5.02
N GLN A 91 -2.11 15.30 -5.73
CA GLN A 91 -1.30 14.19 -6.26
C GLN A 91 -1.83 13.73 -7.61
N LYS A 92 -1.08 14.03 -8.67
CA LYS A 92 -1.41 13.59 -10.03
C LYS A 92 -1.08 12.12 -10.20
N ILE A 93 -2.07 11.36 -10.63
CA ILE A 93 -1.94 9.94 -10.98
C ILE A 93 -2.52 9.69 -12.37
N TRP A 94 -1.92 8.76 -13.10
CA TRP A 94 -2.37 8.35 -14.43
C TRP A 94 -2.52 6.82 -14.45
N PRO A 95 -3.53 6.28 -15.15
CA PRO A 95 -3.60 4.86 -15.38
C PRO A 95 -2.39 4.41 -16.20
N THR A 96 -1.91 3.20 -15.92
CA THR A 96 -0.87 2.54 -16.71
C THR A 96 -1.43 1.21 -17.18
N ASP A 97 -1.11 0.82 -18.41
CA ASP A 97 -1.48 -0.49 -18.91
C ASP A 97 -0.62 -1.55 -18.20
N ILE A 98 -1.29 -2.56 -17.63
CA ILE A 98 -0.62 -3.73 -17.07
C ILE A 98 -0.59 -4.78 -18.18
N ASN A 99 0.53 -4.88 -18.88
CA ASN A 99 0.78 -5.96 -19.82
C ASN A 99 1.38 -7.13 -19.03
N PHE A 100 0.61 -8.21 -18.88
CA PHE A 100 1.06 -9.48 -18.29
C PHE A 100 1.85 -10.32 -19.29
#